data_AF-A0AAV4K2F8-F1
#
_entry.id   AF-A0AAV4K2F8-F1
#
_cell.length_a   1.000
_cell.length_b   1.000
_cell.length_c   1.000
_cell.angle_alpha   90.00
_cell.angle_beta   90.00
_cell.angle_gamma   90.00
#
_symmetry.space_group_name_H-M   'P 1'
#
loop_
_entity.id
_entity.type
_entity.pdbx_description
1 polymer ?
#
loop_
_entity_poly.entity_id
_entity_poly.type
_entity_poly.pdbx_seq_one_letter_code
_entity_poly.pdbx_strand_id
1 'polypeptide(L)'
;MEVVVVVMEVVVVVVVAVVVVVVTVVAFRPNNRSHEKVPIFHSAWNKERERLSRGKQASLLRALFRAYGARFLLLGLFPLVDGFVKLGQPILLATFLDYFTLNSTTSSTEAWLYATGVVLCAVMLAITLHTYYFGASRIGMRIRVGLCSLMYGKCLRLNNKSFNESSVGQIVNLMSNDVS
;
A
#
# COMPACT_ATOMS: atom_id res chain seq x y z
N MET A 1 15.19 -25.42 21.04
CA MET A 1 13.72 -25.64 21.14
C MET A 1 12.94 -24.34 21.30
N GLU A 2 13.23 -23.47 22.28
CA GLU A 2 12.49 -22.19 22.47
C GLU A 2 12.56 -21.25 21.27
N VAL A 3 13.75 -21.04 20.68
CA VAL A 3 13.91 -20.14 19.51
C VAL A 3 13.13 -20.63 18.31
N VAL A 4 13.05 -21.94 18.11
CA VAL A 4 12.31 -22.59 17.01
C VAL A 4 10.81 -22.42 17.18
N VAL A 5 10.31 -22.63 18.40
CA VAL A 5 8.88 -22.44 18.74
C VAL A 5 8.51 -20.97 18.60
N VAL A 6 9.36 -20.04 19.05
CA VAL A 6 9.15 -18.60 18.90
C VAL A 6 9.15 -18.20 17.42
N VAL A 7 10.08 -18.70 16.60
CA VAL A 7 10.13 -18.37 15.17
C VAL A 7 8.94 -18.97 14.43
N MET A 8 8.54 -20.21 14.72
CA MET A 8 7.33 -20.80 14.15
C MET A 8 6.06 -20.09 14.60
N GLU A 9 5.92 -19.76 15.89
CA GLU A 9 4.77 -18.99 16.39
C GLU A 9 4.73 -17.61 15.76
N VAL A 10 5.85 -16.91 15.67
CA VAL A 10 5.93 -15.59 15.03
C VAL A 10 5.60 -15.71 13.54
N VAL A 11 6.14 -16.70 12.82
CA VAL A 11 5.81 -16.92 11.41
C VAL A 11 4.34 -17.26 11.24
N VAL A 12 3.76 -18.14 12.06
CA VAL A 12 2.34 -18.52 11.98
C VAL A 12 1.43 -17.35 12.36
N VAL A 13 1.73 -16.60 13.42
CA VAL A 13 0.97 -15.42 13.82
C VAL A 13 1.07 -14.33 12.77
N VAL A 14 2.25 -14.12 12.16
CA VAL A 14 2.43 -13.16 11.07
C VAL A 14 1.75 -13.64 9.79
N VAL A 15 1.79 -14.93 9.46
CA VAL A 15 1.06 -15.53 8.33
C VAL A 15 -0.44 -15.36 8.52
N VAL A 16 -0.98 -15.70 9.69
CA VAL A 16 -2.40 -15.54 10.00
C VAL A 16 -2.79 -14.07 10.01
N ALA A 17 -1.98 -13.19 10.61
CA ALA A 17 -2.24 -11.76 10.62
C ALA A 17 -2.17 -11.16 9.21
N VAL A 18 -1.18 -11.51 8.40
CA VAL A 18 -1.05 -11.06 7.01
C VAL A 18 -2.18 -11.63 6.16
N VAL A 19 -2.54 -12.91 6.30
CA VAL A 19 -3.69 -13.49 5.59
C VAL A 19 -4.99 -12.81 6.02
N VAL A 20 -5.20 -12.55 7.31
CA VAL A 20 -6.37 -11.81 7.82
C VAL A 20 -6.36 -10.38 7.31
N VAL A 21 -5.22 -9.70 7.25
CA VAL A 21 -5.10 -8.33 6.74
C VAL A 21 -5.24 -8.28 5.22
N VAL A 22 -4.65 -9.22 4.48
CA VAL A 22 -4.80 -9.37 3.02
C VAL A 22 -6.25 -9.69 2.70
N VAL A 23 -6.88 -10.64 3.38
CA VAL A 23 -8.30 -10.94 3.24
C VAL A 23 -9.14 -9.73 3.66
N THR A 24 -8.81 -9.00 4.71
CA THR A 24 -9.56 -7.79 5.08
C THR A 24 -9.38 -6.67 4.04
N VAL A 25 -8.20 -6.49 3.48
CA VAL A 25 -7.91 -5.44 2.48
C VAL A 25 -8.48 -5.81 1.10
N VAL A 26 -8.46 -7.09 0.73
CA VAL A 26 -8.99 -7.63 -0.54
C VAL A 26 -10.51 -7.85 -0.46
N ALA A 27 -11.01 -8.37 0.67
CA ALA A 27 -12.41 -8.65 0.95
C ALA A 27 -13.17 -7.46 1.56
N PHE A 28 -12.53 -6.36 1.96
CA PHE A 28 -13.17 -5.03 2.00
C PHE A 28 -13.38 -4.52 0.56
N ARG A 29 -14.02 -5.37 -0.24
CA ARG A 29 -14.78 -5.06 -1.42
C ARG A 29 -16.21 -4.86 -0.92
N PRO A 30 -16.61 -3.64 -0.51
CA PRO A 30 -18.03 -3.36 -0.53
C PRO A 30 -18.43 -3.45 -2.00
N ASN A 31 -19.12 -4.54 -2.30
CA ASN A 31 -19.98 -4.66 -3.45
C ASN A 31 -20.93 -3.45 -3.42
N ASN A 32 -20.75 -2.49 -4.33
CA ASN A 32 -21.85 -1.74 -4.93
C ASN A 32 -21.37 -0.84 -6.08
N ARG A 33 -21.90 -1.18 -7.27
CA ARG A 33 -22.29 -0.36 -8.43
C ARG A 33 -21.29 0.62 -9.07
N SER A 34 -21.20 0.46 -10.39
CA SER A 34 -20.28 1.05 -11.37
C SER A 34 -20.36 2.56 -11.59
N HIS A 35 -21.20 3.32 -10.88
CA HIS A 35 -21.44 4.74 -11.17
C HIS A 35 -20.95 5.73 -10.10
N GLU A 36 -20.27 5.29 -9.03
CA GLU A 36 -20.03 6.16 -7.87
C GLU A 36 -18.63 6.05 -7.23
N LYS A 37 -17.53 6.15 -8.00
CA LYS A 37 -16.14 6.12 -7.43
C LYS A 37 -15.35 7.43 -7.50
N VAL A 38 -15.93 8.47 -8.07
CA VAL A 38 -15.51 9.87 -7.94
C VAL A 38 -16.03 10.60 -6.65
N PRO A 39 -17.00 10.10 -5.83
CA PRO A 39 -17.58 10.90 -4.76
C PRO A 39 -16.70 11.03 -3.52
N ILE A 40 -15.77 10.10 -3.22
CA ILE A 40 -14.99 10.17 -1.96
C ILE A 40 -14.02 11.35 -2.00
N PHE A 41 -13.27 11.49 -3.09
CA PHE A 41 -12.35 12.61 -3.28
C PHE A 41 -13.12 13.92 -3.47
N HIS A 42 -14.19 13.93 -4.28
CA HIS A 42 -15.03 15.13 -4.44
C HIS A 42 -15.72 15.56 -3.14
N SER A 43 -16.18 14.63 -2.30
CA SER A 43 -16.77 14.92 -0.98
C SER A 43 -15.72 15.49 -0.03
N ALA A 44 -14.52 14.91 -0.01
CA ALA A 44 -13.40 15.45 0.77
C ALA A 44 -13.00 16.86 0.31
N TRP A 45 -12.99 17.10 -1.00
CA TRP A 45 -12.74 18.41 -1.60
C TRP A 45 -13.84 19.43 -1.27
N ASN A 46 -15.11 19.03 -1.33
CA ASN A 46 -16.25 19.90 -0.98
C ASN A 46 -16.19 20.34 0.49
N LYS A 47 -15.82 19.45 1.41
CA LYS A 47 -15.57 19.82 2.82
C LYS A 47 -14.45 20.85 2.97
N GLU A 48 -13.42 20.78 2.12
CA GLU A 48 -12.34 21.77 2.14
C GLU A 48 -12.79 23.10 1.50
N ARG A 49 -13.71 23.07 0.51
CA ARG A 49 -14.36 24.27 -0.03
C ARG A 49 -15.28 24.97 0.98
N GLU A 50 -15.98 24.22 1.83
CA GLU A 50 -16.74 24.79 2.94
C GLU A 50 -15.84 25.45 4.00
N ARG A 51 -14.60 24.98 4.16
CA ARG A 51 -13.63 25.65 5.03
C ARG A 51 -13.17 26.97 4.45
N LEU A 52 -12.98 27.04 3.13
CA LEU A 52 -12.71 28.30 2.43
C LEU A 52 -13.82 29.32 2.63
N SER A 53 -15.09 28.92 2.52
CA SER A 53 -16.22 29.85 2.72
C SER A 53 -16.31 30.36 4.16
N ARG A 54 -15.74 29.64 5.14
CA ARG A 54 -15.60 30.06 6.54
C ARG A 54 -14.29 30.81 6.83
N GLY A 55 -13.58 31.29 5.80
CA GLY A 55 -12.34 32.07 5.93
C GLY A 55 -11.10 31.26 6.31
N LYS A 56 -11.14 29.92 6.24
CA LYS A 56 -9.98 29.06 6.53
C LYS A 56 -9.26 28.65 5.25
N GLN A 57 -7.96 28.38 5.34
CA GLN A 57 -7.20 27.88 4.18
C GLN A 57 -7.61 26.45 3.78
N ALA A 58 -7.89 26.25 2.50
CA ALA A 58 -8.05 24.93 1.90
C ALA A 58 -6.71 24.32 1.48
N SER A 59 -6.58 23.02 1.68
CA SER A 59 -5.45 22.24 1.17
C SER A 59 -5.93 21.00 0.42
N LEU A 60 -5.46 20.85 -0.83
CA LEU A 60 -5.66 19.67 -1.66
C LEU A 60 -5.05 18.42 -1.00
N LEU A 61 -3.85 18.56 -0.44
CA LEU A 61 -3.17 17.48 0.29
C LEU A 61 -4.01 17.02 1.47
N ARG A 62 -4.64 17.94 2.21
CA ARG A 62 -5.53 17.57 3.32
C ARG A 62 -6.77 16.81 2.84
N ALA A 63 -7.37 17.21 1.72
CA ALA A 63 -8.48 16.48 1.12
C ALA A 63 -8.05 15.07 0.68
N LEU A 64 -6.84 14.93 0.12
CA LEU A 64 -6.27 13.66 -0.29
C LEU A 64 -6.00 12.73 0.89
N PHE A 65 -5.34 13.24 1.94
CA PHE A 65 -5.11 12.50 3.19
C PHE A 65 -6.41 12.10 3.86
N ARG A 66 -7.44 12.94 3.85
CA ARG A 66 -8.77 12.57 4.37
C ARG A 66 -9.45 11.47 3.55
N ALA A 67 -9.29 11.47 2.24
CA ALA A 67 -9.93 10.51 1.35
C ALA A 67 -9.21 9.14 1.31
N TYR A 68 -7.89 9.13 1.39
CA TYR A 68 -7.08 7.93 1.17
C TYR A 68 -6.07 7.62 2.28
N GLY A 69 -5.81 8.54 3.21
CA GLY A 69 -4.74 8.43 4.20
C GLY A 69 -4.87 7.21 5.12
N ALA A 70 -6.06 6.90 5.63
CA ALA A 70 -6.24 5.70 6.46
C ALA A 70 -5.94 4.40 5.68
N ARG A 71 -6.35 4.33 4.41
CA ARG A 71 -6.06 3.17 3.55
C ARG A 71 -4.58 3.06 3.21
N PHE A 72 -3.93 4.20 2.99
CA PHE A 72 -2.49 4.27 2.75
C PHE A 72 -1.69 3.87 4.00
N LEU A 73 -2.10 4.32 5.18
CA LEU A 73 -1.48 3.96 6.46
C LEU A 73 -1.57 2.44 6.72
N LEU A 74 -2.75 1.84 6.46
CA LEU A 74 -2.92 0.39 6.57
C LEU A 74 -2.04 -0.38 5.59
N LEU A 75 -1.88 0.11 4.36
CA LEU A 75 -0.93 -0.48 3.40
C LEU A 75 0.53 -0.33 3.85
N GLY A 76 0.85 0.73 4.59
CA GLY A 76 2.18 0.97 5.17
C GLY A 76 2.62 -0.08 6.20
N LEU A 77 1.71 -0.92 6.69
CA LEU A 77 2.06 -2.05 7.56
C LEU A 77 2.77 -3.18 6.82
N PHE A 78 2.52 -3.36 5.52
CA PHE A 78 3.09 -4.45 4.72
C PHE A 78 4.63 -4.34 4.60
N PRO A 79 5.22 -3.19 4.25
CA PRO A 79 6.68 -3.03 4.22
C PRO A 79 7.35 -3.21 5.58
N LEU A 80 6.65 -2.94 6.69
CA LEU A 80 7.20 -3.18 8.03
C LEU A 80 7.35 -4.68 8.29
N VAL A 81 6.29 -5.46 8.01
CA VAL A 81 6.33 -6.93 8.10
C VAL A 81 7.39 -7.53 7.18
N ASP A 82 7.45 -7.05 5.94
CA ASP A 82 8.46 -7.41 4.95
C ASP A 82 9.89 -7.21 5.48
N GLY A 83 10.14 -6.08 6.14
CA GLY A 83 11.41 -5.77 6.80
C GLY A 83 11.78 -6.77 7.89
N PHE A 84 10.85 -7.12 8.78
CA PHE A 84 11.12 -8.10 9.85
C PHE A 84 11.42 -9.49 9.29
N VAL A 85 10.67 -9.95 8.27
CA VAL A 85 10.90 -11.26 7.65
C VAL A 85 12.28 -11.30 6.98
N LYS A 86 12.68 -10.24 6.27
CA LYS A 86 14.00 -10.13 5.62
C LYS A 86 15.16 -10.14 6.63
N LEU A 87 14.96 -9.62 7.83
CA LEU A 87 15.97 -9.66 8.89
C LEU A 87 16.08 -11.05 9.53
N GLY A 88 14.96 -11.78 9.65
CA GLY A 88 14.95 -13.13 10.24
C GLY A 88 15.41 -14.25 9.30
N GLN A 89 15.15 -14.11 8.00
CA GLN A 89 15.46 -15.14 7.00
C GLN A 89 16.94 -15.58 6.95
N PRO A 90 17.94 -14.67 7.05
CA PRO A 90 19.35 -15.05 7.10
C PRO A 90 19.72 -15.89 8.33
N ILE A 91 19.07 -15.64 9.47
CA ILE A 91 19.33 -16.39 10.71
C ILE A 91 18.86 -17.85 10.54
N LEU A 92 17.64 -18.03 10.02
CA LEU A 92 17.08 -19.35 9.69
C LEU A 92 17.94 -20.09 8.66
N LEU A 93 18.45 -19.36 7.66
CA LEU A 93 19.33 -19.94 6.66
C LEU A 93 20.69 -20.33 7.26
N ALA A 94 21.27 -19.49 8.12
CA ALA A 94 22.54 -19.78 8.78
C ALA A 94 22.44 -21.03 9.67
N THR A 95 21.36 -21.17 10.46
CA THR A 95 21.14 -22.36 11.29
C THR A 95 20.84 -23.61 10.47
N PHE A 96 20.19 -23.47 9.32
CA PHE A 96 20.03 -24.57 8.37
C PHE A 96 21.38 -25.03 7.80
N LEU A 97 22.25 -24.07 7.43
CA LEU A 97 23.58 -24.40 6.89
C LEU A 97 24.51 -25.01 7.94
N ASP A 98 24.34 -24.65 9.22
CA ASP A 98 25.12 -25.20 10.32
C ASP A 98 25.01 -26.73 10.43
N TYR A 99 23.86 -27.31 10.06
CA TYR A 99 23.65 -28.76 10.00
C TYR A 99 24.71 -29.49 9.15
N PHE A 100 25.20 -28.86 8.08
CA PHE A 100 26.17 -29.45 7.16
C PHE A 100 27.63 -29.32 7.63
N THR A 101 27.88 -28.73 8.79
CA THR A 101 29.23 -28.63 9.36
C THR A 101 29.61 -29.91 10.10
N LEU A 102 30.91 -30.24 10.11
CA LEU A 102 31.46 -31.48 10.71
C LEU A 102 31.18 -31.63 12.21
N ASN A 103 30.95 -30.52 12.92
CA ASN A 103 30.73 -30.49 14.37
C ASN A 103 29.29 -30.07 14.73
N SER A 104 28.33 -30.25 13.80
CA SER A 104 26.97 -29.78 14.03
C SER A 104 26.29 -30.57 15.16
N THR A 105 25.63 -29.84 16.06
CA THR A 105 24.77 -30.43 17.11
C THR A 105 23.31 -30.50 16.69
N THR A 106 23.01 -30.04 15.46
CA THR A 106 21.65 -29.88 14.94
C THR A 106 21.11 -31.23 14.44
N SER A 107 19.94 -31.63 14.94
CA SER A 107 19.29 -32.87 14.49
C SER A 107 18.75 -32.73 13.06
N SER A 108 18.66 -33.83 12.31
CA SER A 108 18.04 -33.85 10.97
C SER A 108 16.60 -33.31 10.98
N THR A 109 15.84 -33.55 12.05
CA THR A 109 14.47 -33.02 12.19
C THR A 109 14.47 -31.49 12.31
N GLU A 110 15.43 -30.91 13.03
CA GLU A 110 15.58 -29.46 13.17
C GLU A 110 16.04 -28.82 11.86
N ALA A 111 16.93 -29.47 11.12
CA ALA A 111 17.37 -29.01 9.80
C ALA A 111 16.20 -28.93 8.80
N TRP A 112 15.35 -29.95 8.73
CA TRP A 112 14.13 -29.94 7.89
C TRP A 112 13.16 -28.82 8.29
N LEU A 113 13.09 -28.51 9.59
CA LEU A 113 12.26 -27.43 10.09
C LEU A 113 12.78 -26.06 9.67
N TYR A 114 14.10 -25.82 9.80
CA TYR A 114 14.73 -24.59 9.34
C TYR A 114 14.60 -24.40 7.83
N ALA A 115 14.83 -25.46 7.04
CA ALA A 115 14.65 -25.43 5.58
C ALA A 115 13.22 -25.03 5.20
N THR A 116 12.23 -25.65 5.84
CA THR A 116 10.82 -25.31 5.64
C THR A 116 10.53 -23.86 6.02
N GLY A 117 11.09 -23.39 7.14
CA GLY A 117 10.98 -22.00 7.58
C GLY A 117 11.51 -21.00 6.53
N VAL A 118 12.68 -21.28 5.94
CA VAL A 118 13.27 -20.42 4.88
C VAL A 118 12.36 -20.33 3.66
N VAL A 119 11.77 -21.46 3.21
CA VAL A 119 10.83 -21.50 2.09
C VAL A 119 9.56 -20.71 2.41
N LEU A 120 9.01 -20.88 3.62
CA LEU A 120 7.83 -20.13 4.06
C LEU A 120 8.10 -18.62 4.12
N CYS A 121 9.26 -18.19 4.63
CA CYS A 121 9.66 -16.78 4.60
C CYS A 121 9.72 -16.22 3.18
N ALA A 122 10.25 -16.98 2.22
CA ALA A 122 10.32 -16.56 0.81
C ALA A 122 8.92 -16.40 0.17
N VAL A 123 8.02 -17.35 0.42
CA VAL A 123 6.63 -17.28 -0.06
C VAL A 123 5.91 -16.09 0.56
N MET A 124 6.07 -15.89 1.87
CA MET A 124 5.47 -14.76 2.59
C MET A 124 5.95 -13.41 2.07
N LEU A 125 7.25 -13.31 1.77
CA LEU A 125 7.83 -12.12 1.18
C LEU A 125 7.18 -11.81 -0.18
N ALA A 126 7.04 -12.82 -1.05
CA ALA A 126 6.42 -12.64 -2.35
C ALA A 126 4.95 -12.18 -2.26
N ILE A 127 4.15 -12.78 -1.37
CA ILE A 127 2.74 -12.42 -1.19
C ILE A 127 2.58 -10.99 -0.64
N THR A 128 3.38 -10.65 0.37
CA THR A 128 3.36 -9.33 1.03
C THR A 128 3.74 -8.25 0.02
N LEU A 129 4.80 -8.47 -0.74
CA LEU A 129 5.29 -7.56 -1.78
C LEU A 129 4.23 -7.33 -2.86
N HIS A 130 3.67 -8.41 -3.42
CA HIS A 130 2.67 -8.30 -4.49
C HIS A 130 1.39 -7.61 -3.99
N THR A 131 0.93 -7.93 -2.79
CA THR A 131 -0.27 -7.32 -2.20
C THR A 131 -0.07 -5.83 -1.94
N TYR A 132 1.09 -5.46 -1.39
CA TYR A 132 1.46 -4.07 -1.17
C TYR A 132 1.50 -3.29 -2.49
N TYR A 133 2.24 -3.77 -3.50
CA TYR A 133 2.34 -3.08 -4.78
C TYR A 133 0.98 -2.94 -5.45
N PHE A 134 0.17 -4.00 -5.46
CA PHE A 134 -1.15 -3.95 -6.05
C PHE A 134 -2.06 -2.96 -5.31
N GLY A 135 -2.08 -2.98 -3.98
CA GLY A 135 -2.85 -2.06 -3.15
C GLY A 135 -2.43 -0.60 -3.34
N ALA A 136 -1.12 -0.32 -3.29
CA ALA A 136 -0.55 1.01 -3.47
C ALA A 136 -0.85 1.55 -4.87
N SER A 137 -0.64 0.74 -5.90
CA SER A 137 -0.95 1.09 -7.30
C SER A 137 -2.42 1.43 -7.48
N ARG A 138 -3.33 0.68 -6.84
CA ARG A 138 -4.77 0.92 -6.90
C ARG A 138 -5.17 2.23 -6.23
N ILE A 139 -4.54 2.62 -5.13
CA ILE A 139 -4.77 3.93 -4.51
C ILE A 139 -4.20 5.04 -5.39
N GLY A 140 -2.96 4.89 -5.87
CA GLY A 140 -2.32 5.85 -6.78
C GLY A 140 -3.17 6.14 -8.00
N MET A 141 -3.72 5.09 -8.63
CA MET A 141 -4.61 5.22 -9.80
C MET A 141 -5.90 5.98 -9.49
N ARG A 142 -6.48 5.79 -8.28
CA ARG A 142 -7.67 6.56 -7.86
C ARG A 142 -7.35 8.03 -7.63
N ILE A 143 -6.19 8.33 -7.06
CA ILE A 143 -5.70 9.69 -6.85
C ILE A 143 -5.48 10.36 -8.21
N ARG A 144 -4.78 9.69 -9.13
CA ARG A 144 -4.53 10.10 -10.51
C ARG A 144 -5.83 10.53 -11.20
N VAL A 145 -6.82 9.63 -11.25
CA VAL A 145 -8.12 9.89 -11.88
C VAL A 145 -8.88 11.06 -11.21
N GLY A 146 -8.87 11.12 -9.87
CA GLY A 146 -9.54 12.18 -9.12
C GLY A 146 -8.94 13.57 -9.37
N LEU A 147 -7.60 13.66 -9.42
CA LEU A 147 -6.89 14.91 -9.70
C LEU A 147 -7.11 15.37 -11.15
N CYS A 148 -7.02 14.47 -12.12
CA CYS A 148 -7.31 14.78 -13.52
C CYS A 148 -8.73 15.33 -13.70
N SER A 149 -9.73 14.68 -13.11
CA SER A 149 -11.13 15.11 -13.18
C SER A 149 -11.33 16.52 -12.59
N LEU A 150 -10.70 16.79 -11.44
CA LEU A 150 -10.79 18.08 -10.76
C LEU A 150 -10.10 19.20 -11.55
N MET A 151 -8.90 18.94 -12.08
CA MET A 151 -8.17 19.89 -12.92
C MET A 151 -8.91 20.16 -14.22
N TYR A 152 -9.36 19.13 -14.93
CA TYR A 152 -10.12 19.27 -16.17
C TYR A 152 -11.39 20.10 -15.97
N GLY A 153 -12.17 19.82 -14.92
CA GLY A 153 -13.36 20.59 -14.57
C GLY A 153 -13.04 22.05 -14.20
N LYS A 154 -11.86 22.34 -13.64
CA LYS A 154 -11.42 23.71 -13.34
C LYS A 154 -10.98 24.44 -14.61
N CYS A 155 -10.23 23.79 -15.50
CA CYS A 155 -9.82 24.32 -16.80
C CYS A 155 -11.04 24.75 -17.63
N LEU A 156 -12.05 23.89 -17.75
CA LEU A 156 -13.28 24.20 -18.49
C LEU A 156 -14.03 25.42 -17.94
N ARG A 157 -14.03 25.63 -16.61
CA ARG A 157 -14.71 26.78 -15.98
C ARG A 157 -13.92 28.09 -16.07
N LEU A 158 -12.59 28.01 -16.16
CA LEU A 158 -11.71 29.18 -16.32
C LEU A 158 -11.67 29.68 -17.77
N ASN A 159 -11.77 28.76 -18.74
CA ASN A 159 -11.78 29.08 -20.17
C ASN A 159 -12.87 30.10 -20.55
N ASN A 160 -14.03 30.06 -19.88
CA ASN A 160 -15.13 30.99 -20.14
C ASN A 160 -14.95 32.40 -19.53
N LYS A 161 -13.96 32.65 -18.66
CA LYS A 161 -13.93 33.89 -17.86
C LYS A 161 -12.80 34.89 -18.11
N SER A 162 -11.62 34.52 -18.67
CA SER A 162 -10.56 35.48 -19.13
C SER A 162 -9.18 34.83 -19.36
N PHE A 163 -9.03 33.72 -20.09
CA PHE A 163 -7.74 32.99 -20.12
C PHE A 163 -7.24 32.68 -21.54
N ASN A 164 -5.99 33.08 -21.85
CA ASN A 164 -5.31 32.81 -23.14
C ASN A 164 -5.18 31.30 -23.39
N GLU A 165 -5.56 30.83 -24.58
CA GLU A 165 -5.55 29.41 -25.00
C GLU A 165 -4.23 28.68 -24.70
N SER A 166 -3.09 29.37 -24.76
CA SER A 166 -1.75 28.82 -24.49
C SER A 166 -1.58 28.27 -23.06
N SER A 167 -2.30 28.82 -22.08
CA SER A 167 -2.17 28.42 -20.67
C SER A 167 -2.93 27.13 -20.33
N VAL A 168 -4.04 26.84 -21.01
CA VAL A 168 -4.77 25.58 -20.86
C VAL A 168 -3.95 24.43 -21.44
N GLY A 169 -3.32 24.65 -22.60
CA GLY A 169 -2.39 23.70 -23.21
C GLY A 169 -1.22 23.35 -22.28
N GLN A 170 -0.64 24.34 -21.59
CA GLN A 170 0.42 24.11 -20.59
C GLN A 170 -0.06 23.29 -19.39
N ILE A 171 -1.26 23.54 -18.87
CA ILE A 171 -1.83 22.78 -17.74
C ILE A 171 -2.13 21.34 -18.14
N VAL A 172 -2.65 21.11 -19.35
CA VAL A 172 -2.90 19.75 -19.87
C VAL A 172 -1.58 19.03 -20.14
N ASN A 173 -0.56 19.73 -20.65
CA ASN A 173 0.76 19.15 -20.87
C ASN A 173 1.44 18.74 -19.55
N LEU A 174 1.38 19.60 -18.51
CA LEU A 174 1.82 19.26 -17.16
C LEU A 174 1.06 18.04 -16.63
N MET A 175 -0.27 18.02 -16.79
CA MET A 175 -1.06 16.85 -16.40
C MET A 175 -0.58 15.58 -17.10
N SER A 176 -0.40 15.58 -18.42
CA SER A 176 0.06 14.39 -19.16
C SER A 176 1.45 13.92 -18.71
N ASN A 177 2.32 14.84 -18.28
CA ASN A 177 3.69 14.50 -17.86
C ASN A 177 3.77 14.08 -16.39
N ASP A 178 3.11 14.80 -15.48
CA ASP A 178 3.18 14.59 -14.01
C ASP A 178 2.27 13.47 -13.50
N VAL A 179 1.24 13.12 -14.26
CA VAL A 179 0.24 12.12 -13.87
C VAL A 179 0.64 10.72 -14.35
N SER A 180 1.64 10.61 -15.24
CA SER A 180 2.08 9.36 -15.90
C SER A 180 2.64 8.30 -14.97
#